data_AF-A0A945K375-F1
#
_entry.id   AF-A0A945K375-F1
#
_cell.length_a   1.000
_cell.length_b   1.000
_cell.length_c   1.000
_cell.angle_alpha   90.00
_cell.angle_beta   90.00
_cell.angle_gamma   90.00
#
_symmetry.space_group_name_H-M   'P 1'
#
loop_
_entity.id
_entity.type
_entity.pdbx_description
1 polymer ?
#
loop_
_entity_poly.entity_id
_entity_poly.type
_entity_poly.pdbx_seq_one_letter_code
_entity_poly.pdbx_strand_id
1 'polypeptide(L)' 'MPYHLHRPGTGAPSVLTESDVRRILSRDLPDKEMQESSWKRLNAGERIFVKGGFLTWERTTE' A
#
# COMPACT_ATOMS: atom_id res chain seq x y z
N MET A 1 1.34 -9.10 -9.88
CA MET A 1 2.46 -8.24 -9.44
C MET A 1 2.59 -8.36 -7.92
N PRO A 2 3.79 -8.54 -7.35
CA PRO A 2 3.98 -8.49 -5.90
C PRO A 2 3.82 -7.05 -5.38
N TYR A 3 3.01 -6.86 -4.34
CA TYR A 3 2.88 -5.55 -3.68
C TYR A 3 4.05 -5.35 -2.73
N HIS A 4 4.63 -4.15 -2.68
CA HIS A 4 5.79 -3.87 -1.85
C HIS A 4 5.43 -2.90 -0.73
N LEU A 5 5.72 -3.29 0.50
CA LEU A 5 5.59 -2.45 1.68
C LEU A 5 6.97 -2.01 2.15
N HIS A 6 7.22 -0.71 2.09
CA HIS A 6 8.43 -0.13 2.62
C HIS A 6 8.20 0.33 4.06
N ARG A 7 8.90 -0.29 5.01
CA ARG A 7 8.93 0.18 6.40
C ARG A 7 10.18 1.03 6.64
N PRO A 8 10.05 2.14 7.39
CA PRO A 8 11.18 2.98 7.75
C PRO A 8 12.12 2.19 8.67
N GLY A 9 13.41 2.18 8.33
CA GLY A 9 14.45 1.44 9.07
C GLY A 9 14.77 0.05 8.52
N THR A 10 13.96 -0.50 7.60
CA THR A 10 14.31 -1.73 6.86
C THR A 10 14.76 -1.38 5.45
N GLY A 11 16.00 -1.73 5.11
CA GLY A 11 16.56 -1.48 3.77
C GLY A 11 15.92 -2.29 2.64
N ALA A 12 15.08 -3.28 2.95
CA ALA A 12 14.38 -4.10 1.97
C ALA A 12 12.86 -3.94 2.09
N PRO A 13 12.13 -3.76 0.97
CA PRO A 13 10.67 -3.81 0.98
C PRO A 13 10.18 -5.21 1.32
N SER A 14 9.16 -5.30 2.16
CA SER A 14 8.44 -6.55 2.38
C SER A 14 7.51 -6.81 1.20
N VAL A 15 7.59 -8.00 0.62
CA VAL A 15 6.62 -8.45 -0.39
C VAL A 15 5.33 -8.82 0.33
N LEU A 16 4.24 -8.15 -0.04
CA LEU A 16 2.90 -8.43 0.43
C LEU A 16 2.11 -9.22 -0.61
N THR A 17 1.28 -10.13 -0.13
CA THR A 17 0.27 -10.78 -0.95
C THR A 17 -0.93 -9.86 -1.17
N GLU A 18 -1.75 -10.16 -2.17
CA GLU A 18 -3.04 -9.47 -2.36
C GLU A 18 -3.90 -9.50 -1.08
N SER A 19 -3.94 -10.64 -0.38
CA SER A 19 -4.71 -10.78 0.86
C SER A 19 -4.22 -9.85 1.96
N ASP A 20 -2.90 -9.70 2.12
CA ASP A 20 -2.31 -8.78 3.10
C ASP A 20 -2.70 -7.34 2.81
N VAL A 21 -2.60 -6.94 1.54
CA VAL A 21 -2.96 -5.60 1.09
C VAL A 21 -4.44 -5.33 1.33
N ARG A 22 -5.34 -6.24 0.93
CA ARG A 22 -6.78 -6.06 1.17
C ARG A 22 -7.10 -5.94 2.67
N ARG A 23 -6.39 -6.69 3.50
CA ARG A 23 -6.53 -6.60 4.96
C ARG A 23 -6.08 -5.24 5.50
N ILE A 24 -4.96 -4.72 5.01
CA ILE A 24 -4.45 -3.40 5.37
C ILE A 24 -5.43 -2.31 4.94
N LEU A 25 -5.89 -2.33 3.68
CA LEU A 25 -6.87 -1.38 3.16
C LEU A 25 -8.17 -1.43 3.96
N SER A 26 -8.70 -2.62 4.24
CA SER A 26 -9.92 -2.77 5.03
C SER A 26 -9.77 -2.33 6.49
N ARG A 27 -8.55 -2.37 7.07
CA ARG A 27 -8.31 -1.96 8.45
C ARG A 27 -8.10 -0.46 8.56
N ASP A 28 -7.31 0.11 7.65
CA ASP A 28 -6.83 1.49 7.72
C ASP A 28 -7.75 2.46 6.95
N LEU A 29 -8.59 1.97 6.03
CA LEU A 29 -9.60 2.74 5.29
C LEU A 29 -10.99 2.18 5.61
N PRO A 30 -11.81 2.86 6.42
CA PRO A 30 -13.17 2.40 6.74
C PRO A 30 -14.14 2.56 5.55
N ASP A 31 -13.81 3.41 4.58
CA ASP A 31 -14.65 3.71 3.42
C ASP A 31 -14.38 2.79 2.23
N LYS A 32 -15.43 2.22 1.64
CA LYS A 32 -15.32 1.27 0.51
C LYS A 32 -14.83 1.92 -0.78
N GLU A 33 -15.23 3.16 -1.07
CA GLU A 33 -14.75 3.87 -2.26
C GLU A 33 -13.26 4.20 -2.13
N MET A 34 -12.80 4.58 -0.93
CA MET A 34 -11.38 4.77 -0.65
C MET A 34 -10.58 3.46 -0.75
N GLN A 35 -11.14 2.33 -0.30
CA GLN A 35 -10.52 1.01 -0.47
C GLN A 35 -10.37 0.66 -1.96
N GLU A 36 -11.42 0.81 -2.76
CA GLU A 36 -11.37 0.51 -4.20
C GLU A 36 -10.42 1.44 -4.96
N SER A 37 -10.44 2.74 -4.62
CA SER A 37 -9.53 3.72 -5.21
C SER A 37 -8.08 3.35 -4.90
N SER A 38 -7.77 3.03 -3.65
CA SER A 38 -6.44 2.58 -3.22
C SER A 38 -6.01 1.28 -3.90
N TRP A 39 -6.94 0.34 -4.08
CA TRP A 39 -6.70 -0.90 -4.80
C TRP A 39 -6.38 -0.66 -6.29
N LYS A 40 -7.08 0.27 -6.94
CA LYS A 40 -6.77 0.68 -8.32
C LYS A 40 -5.38 1.28 -8.43
N ARG A 41 -5.00 2.16 -7.51
CA ARG A 41 -3.67 2.79 -7.43
C ARG A 41 -2.56 1.75 -7.29
N LEU A 42 -2.76 0.76 -6.43
CA LEU A 42 -1.84 -0.37 -6.29
C LEU A 42 -1.71 -1.21 -7.56
N ASN A 43 -2.82 -1.50 -8.24
CA ASN A 43 -2.79 -2.24 -9.50
C ASN A 43 -2.18 -1.43 -10.66
N ALA A 44 -2.19 -0.10 -10.57
CA ALA A 44 -1.47 0.77 -11.49
C ALA A 44 0.05 0.81 -11.22
N GLY A 45 0.53 0.14 -10.17
CA GLY A 45 1.94 0.07 -9.80
C GLY A 45 2.40 1.13 -8.79
N GLU A 46 1.50 1.95 -8.24
CA GLU A 46 1.86 2.88 -7.15
C GLU A 46 2.31 2.10 -5.91
N ARG A 47 3.29 2.65 -5.19
CA ARG A 47 3.92 2.02 -4.03
C ARG A 47 3.37 2.59 -2.73
N ILE A 48 3.18 1.72 -1.73
CA ILE A 48 2.76 2.11 -0.39
C ILE A 48 3.96 2.07 0.57
N PHE A 49 4.09 3.15 1.33
CA PHE A 49 5.06 3.31 2.40
C PHE A 49 4.31 3.46 3.73
N VAL A 50 4.88 2.98 4.82
CA VAL A 50 4.36 3.24 6.17
C VAL A 50 5.19 4.35 6.80
N LYS A 51 4.64 5.54 6.98
CA LYS A 51 5.32 6.64 7.66
C LYS A 51 4.61 6.99 8.96
N GLY A 52 5.29 6.82 10.09
CA GLY A 52 4.72 7.14 11.41
C GLY A 52 3.47 6.34 11.78
N GLY A 53 3.33 5.12 11.25
CA GLY A 53 2.14 4.27 11.46
C GLY A 53 1.01 4.49 10.45
N PHE A 54 1.13 5.49 9.56
CA PHE A 54 0.15 5.77 8.51
C PHE A 54 0.64 5.31 7.14
N LEU A 55 -0.30 4.85 6.30
CA LEU A 55 -0.01 4.51 4.91
C LEU A 55 0.11 5.79 4.07
N THR A 56 1.24 5.94 3.41
CA THR A 56 1.54 7.04 2.48
C THR A 56 1.82 6.46 1.10
N TRP A 57 1.28 7.12 0.07
CA TRP A 57 1.42 6.73 -1.32
C TRP A 57 2.56 7.50 -1.97
N GLU A 58 3.53 6.81 -2.54
CA GLU A 58 4.54 7.46 -3.38
C GLU A 58 4.04 7.43 -4.81
N ARG A 59 3.79 8.61 -5.40
CA ARG A 59 3.67 8.71 -6.84
C ARG A 59 5.02 8.34 -7.41
N THR A 60 5.10 7.22 -8.11
CA THR A 60 6.14 7.01 -9.11
C THR A 60 5.91 8.05 -10.21
N THR A 61 6.51 9.23 -10.06
CA THR A 61 6.83 10.09 -11.19
C THR A 61 7.94 9.37 -11.95
N GLU A 62 7.56 8.70 -13.05
CA GLU A 62 8.49 8.48 -14.17
C GLU A 62 8.96 9.82 -14.73
#